data_AF-A0A4V4HSJ5-F1
#
_entry.id   AF-A0A4V4HSJ5-F1
#
_cell.length_a   1.000
_cell.length_b   1.000
_cell.length_c   1.000
_cell.angle_alpha   90.00
_cell.angle_beta   90.00
_cell.angle_gamma   90.00
#
_symmetry.space_group_name_H-M   'P 1'
#
loop_
_entity.id
_entity.type
_entity.pdbx_description
1 polymer ?
#
loop_
_entity_poly.entity_id
_entity_poly.type
_entity_poly.pdbx_seq_one_letter_code
_entity_poly.pdbx_strand_id
1 'polypeptide(L)'
;MTSSIKGLICPECGIAQLVPSRQDFVGYFESRDWGCVNCAYKVDLWGLLLRWVRNENPLIPGILALGIGRQLIISKQMHPNTDLQVLFEDHGVPEGATILDVVLTPVGLSATGPNLWPALRTQRLHLNHVAHHLSIHPVELKELQGFDSNDPNINQLNILVIWMPPPSEPEEEPFFSAAKAFTIGDFRGSIIPAQIAVELKINRILSEHYGRFGSKRDVASFLTNGATYGHQLRFLIPSLLKLVGAPQMPEKVEIGLRSLQSCRNKVGHQHLKVSRDEAAEMILAAKFGYEYLNIYGPLLTSE
;
A
#
# COMPACT_ATOMS: atom_id res chain seq x y z
N MET A 1 -12.20 -3.64 21.64
CA MET A 1 -10.86 -3.01 21.70
C MET A 1 -10.31 -2.97 20.28
N THR A 2 -9.80 -1.84 19.81
CA THR A 2 -9.14 -1.74 18.50
C THR A 2 -7.64 -1.91 18.69
N SER A 3 -7.05 -2.93 18.08
CA SER A 3 -5.60 -3.10 18.02
C SER A 3 -5.13 -2.89 16.58
N SER A 4 -4.19 -1.96 16.39
CA SER A 4 -3.46 -1.82 15.14
C SER A 4 -2.30 -2.80 15.18
N ILE A 5 -2.31 -3.84 14.35
CA ILE A 5 -1.13 -4.72 14.19
C ILE A 5 0.03 -3.85 13.68
N LYS A 6 1.14 -3.88 14.41
CA LYS A 6 2.35 -3.08 14.16
C LYS A 6 3.25 -3.78 13.13
N GLY A 7 3.34 -3.15 11.96
CA GLY A 7 4.34 -3.18 10.88
C GLY A 7 5.42 -4.27 10.78
N LEU A 8 6.58 -3.84 10.26
CA LEU A 8 7.68 -4.66 9.74
C LEU A 8 8.39 -5.42 10.87
N ILE A 9 8.57 -6.72 10.76
CA ILE A 9 9.35 -7.48 11.75
C ILE A 9 10.86 -7.22 11.54
N CYS A 10 11.55 -6.80 12.60
CA CYS A 10 13.01 -6.67 12.58
C CYS A 10 13.66 -8.06 12.37
N PRO A 11 14.57 -8.22 11.40
CA PRO A 11 15.19 -9.52 11.12
C PRO A 11 16.11 -10.02 12.25
N GLU A 12 16.61 -9.12 13.10
CA GLU A 12 17.55 -9.47 14.17
C GLU A 12 16.82 -9.84 15.46
N CYS A 13 15.93 -8.98 15.97
CA CYS A 13 15.27 -9.19 17.27
C CYS A 13 13.84 -9.72 17.16
N GLY A 14 13.28 -9.89 15.95
CA GLY A 14 11.92 -10.40 15.75
C GLY A 14 10.80 -9.47 16.22
N ILE A 15 11.11 -8.26 16.67
CA ILE A 15 10.10 -7.31 17.17
C ILE A 15 9.50 -6.53 16.01
N ALA A 16 8.16 -6.49 16.00
CA ALA A 16 7.34 -5.65 15.15
C ALA A 16 7.72 -4.16 15.27
N GLN A 17 8.14 -3.58 14.15
CA GLN A 17 8.48 -2.17 13.98
C GLN A 17 7.30 -1.42 13.37
N LEU A 18 7.34 -0.09 13.47
CA LEU A 18 6.41 0.76 12.73
C LEU A 18 6.71 0.68 11.24
N VAL A 19 5.68 0.88 10.43
CA VAL A 19 5.84 1.08 8.99
C VAL A 19 6.67 2.36 8.76
N PRO A 20 7.56 2.40 7.76
CA PRO A 20 8.45 3.55 7.56
C PRO A 20 7.65 4.84 7.36
N SER A 21 8.01 5.85 8.15
CA SER A 21 7.48 7.21 8.07
C SER A 21 8.18 8.00 6.96
N ARG A 22 7.67 9.19 6.65
CA ARG A 22 8.34 10.12 5.72
C ARG A 22 9.78 10.43 6.13
N GLN A 23 10.06 10.52 7.44
CA GLN A 23 11.41 10.80 7.95
C GLN A 23 12.39 9.65 7.67
N ASP A 24 11.90 8.41 7.63
CA ASP A 24 12.71 7.24 7.30
C ASP A 24 13.13 7.27 5.83
N PHE A 25 12.24 7.70 4.92
CA PHE A 25 12.58 7.93 3.52
C PHE A 25 13.58 9.07 3.35
N VAL A 26 13.43 10.19 4.09
CA VAL A 26 14.45 11.26 4.12
C VAL A 26 15.80 10.69 4.54
N GLY A 27 15.84 9.92 5.62
CA GLY A 27 17.04 9.21 6.07
C GLY A 27 17.68 8.38 4.98
N TYR A 28 16.88 7.54 4.31
CA TYR A 28 17.36 6.70 3.21
C TYR A 28 17.99 7.51 2.07
N PHE A 29 17.34 8.60 1.62
CA PHE A 29 17.87 9.44 0.53
C PHE A 29 19.12 10.21 0.92
N GLU A 30 19.27 10.53 2.21
CA GLU A 30 20.48 11.14 2.77
C GLU A 30 21.55 10.10 3.15
N SER A 31 21.42 8.85 2.67
CA SER A 31 22.37 7.76 2.93
C SER A 31 22.52 7.40 4.41
N ARG A 32 21.48 7.63 5.22
CA ARG A 32 21.38 7.16 6.60
C ARG A 32 20.75 5.77 6.63
N ASP A 33 21.33 4.89 7.43
CA ASP A 33 20.76 3.57 7.67
C ASP A 33 19.42 3.67 8.41
N TRP A 34 18.48 2.80 8.06
CA TRP A 34 17.28 2.61 8.87
C TRP A 34 17.58 1.69 10.04
N GLY A 35 17.23 2.10 11.25
CA GLY A 35 17.55 1.37 12.48
C GLY A 35 16.31 0.84 13.18
N CYS A 36 16.36 -0.42 13.62
CA CYS A 36 15.36 -0.98 14.53
C CYS A 36 15.31 -0.17 15.84
N VAL A 37 14.13 0.29 16.27
CA VAL A 37 14.00 1.11 17.49
C VAL A 37 14.30 0.31 18.77
N ASN A 38 14.29 -1.02 18.68
CA ASN A 38 14.53 -1.90 19.83
C ASN A 38 15.99 -2.35 19.96
N CYS A 39 16.60 -2.88 18.88
CA CYS A 39 17.96 -3.43 18.93
C CYS A 39 19.01 -2.60 18.21
N ALA A 40 18.64 -1.45 17.64
CA ALA A 40 19.51 -0.58 16.84
C ALA A 40 20.14 -1.26 15.61
N TYR A 41 19.68 -2.45 15.21
CA TYR A 41 20.14 -3.14 14.02
C TYR A 41 19.87 -2.27 12.79
N LYS A 42 20.93 -1.96 12.06
CA LYS A 42 20.92 -1.17 10.83
C LYS A 42 20.57 -2.07 9.65
N VAL A 43 19.60 -1.64 8.86
CA VAL A 43 19.18 -2.38 7.67
C VAL A 43 18.94 -1.42 6.51
N ASP A 44 19.27 -1.88 5.31
CA ASP A 44 18.91 -1.22 4.06
C ASP A 44 17.38 -1.20 3.92
N LEU A 45 16.78 -0.02 4.03
CA LEU A 45 15.32 0.16 3.99
C LEU A 45 14.72 -0.42 2.70
N TRP A 46 15.39 -0.22 1.57
CA TRP A 46 14.99 -0.80 0.29
C TRP A 46 14.96 -2.33 0.36
N GLY A 47 16.05 -2.96 0.80
CA GLY A 47 16.15 -4.41 0.91
C GLY A 47 15.14 -5.01 1.90
N LEU A 48 14.89 -4.33 3.02
CA LEU A 48 13.88 -4.72 4.00
C LEU A 48 12.48 -4.71 3.37
N LEU A 49 12.08 -3.58 2.78
CA LEU A 49 10.77 -3.42 2.17
C LEU A 49 10.57 -4.38 0.99
N LEU A 50 11.58 -4.57 0.14
CA LEU A 50 11.51 -5.52 -0.96
C LEU A 50 11.20 -6.94 -0.49
N ARG A 51 11.85 -7.38 0.59
CA ARG A 51 11.59 -8.70 1.19
C ARG A 51 10.14 -8.84 1.63
N TRP A 52 9.58 -7.80 2.24
CA TRP A 52 8.19 -7.79 2.68
C TRP A 52 7.20 -7.76 1.52
N VAL A 53 7.47 -6.99 0.47
CA VAL A 53 6.60 -6.94 -0.72
C VAL A 53 6.58 -8.27 -1.45
N ARG A 54 7.74 -8.94 -1.54
CA ARG A 54 7.85 -10.28 -2.16
C ARG A 54 7.14 -11.34 -1.35
N ASN A 55 7.22 -11.29 -0.02
CA ASN A 55 6.60 -12.28 0.84
C ASN A 55 5.06 -12.26 0.72
N GLU A 56 4.49 -13.42 0.45
CA GLU A 56 3.04 -13.61 0.44
C GLU A 56 2.57 -13.93 1.85
N ASN A 57 2.08 -12.91 2.55
CA ASN A 57 1.37 -13.08 3.80
C ASN A 57 -0.05 -12.52 3.63
N PRO A 58 -1.09 -13.37 3.59
CA PRO A 58 -2.48 -12.92 3.45
C PRO A 58 -2.91 -11.97 4.56
N LEU A 59 -2.37 -12.13 5.78
CA LEU A 59 -2.69 -11.28 6.93
C LEU A 59 -1.89 -9.98 6.97
N ILE A 60 -0.76 -9.93 6.27
CA ILE A 60 0.09 -8.74 6.18
C ILE A 60 0.52 -8.56 4.73
N PRO A 61 -0.38 -8.08 3.85
CA PRO A 61 -0.04 -7.82 2.47
C PRO A 61 1.17 -6.89 2.37
N GLY A 62 2.08 -7.17 1.44
CA GLY A 62 3.32 -6.40 1.27
C GLY A 62 3.12 -4.88 1.08
N ILE A 63 1.95 -4.47 0.62
CA ILE A 63 1.54 -3.06 0.51
C ILE A 63 1.37 -2.35 1.88
N LEU A 64 1.10 -3.09 2.97
CA LEU A 64 1.09 -2.55 4.33
C LEU A 64 2.50 -2.16 4.76
N ALA A 65 3.49 -3.00 4.42
CA ALA A 65 4.90 -2.72 4.65
C ALA A 65 5.37 -1.44 3.92
N LEU A 66 4.77 -1.13 2.77
CA LEU A 66 5.04 0.11 2.02
C LEU A 66 4.32 1.36 2.58
N GLY A 67 3.48 1.22 3.61
CA GLY A 67 2.68 2.31 4.15
C GLY A 67 1.57 2.81 3.23
N ILE A 68 1.23 2.02 2.20
CA ILE A 68 0.12 2.32 1.27
C ILE A 68 -1.21 1.95 1.94
N GLY A 69 -1.27 0.74 2.50
CA GLY A 69 -2.46 0.28 3.22
C GLY A 69 -2.46 0.60 4.72
N ARG A 70 -3.61 0.40 5.33
CA ARG A 70 -3.88 0.43 6.77
C ARG A 70 -4.67 -0.81 7.13
N GLN A 71 -4.66 -1.16 8.42
CA GLN A 71 -5.42 -2.29 8.92
C GLN A 71 -5.96 -2.03 10.32
N LEU A 72 -7.06 -2.68 10.66
CA LEU A 72 -7.67 -2.65 11.98
C LEU A 72 -8.39 -3.96 12.27
N ILE A 73 -8.42 -4.35 13.54
CA ILE A 73 -9.23 -5.48 14.00
C ILE A 73 -10.44 -4.94 14.76
N ILE A 74 -11.63 -5.31 14.28
CA ILE A 74 -12.90 -5.06 14.95
C ILE A 74 -13.34 -6.36 15.61
N SER A 75 -13.54 -6.34 16.92
CA SER A 75 -14.11 -7.47 17.65
C SER A 75 -15.59 -7.23 17.91
N LYS A 76 -16.45 -8.18 17.51
CA LYS A 76 -17.90 -8.14 17.73
C LYS A 76 -18.35 -9.45 18.35
N GLN A 77 -19.34 -9.37 19.23
CA GLN A 77 -19.98 -10.56 19.77
C GLN A 77 -21.02 -11.08 18.76
N MET A 78 -20.99 -12.38 18.45
CA MET A 78 -22.05 -13.01 17.70
C MET A 78 -23.13 -13.54 18.64
N HIS A 79 -24.38 -13.43 18.22
CA HIS A 79 -25.54 -13.95 18.92
C HIS A 79 -26.37 -14.83 17.97
N PRO A 80 -26.95 -15.95 18.43
CA PRO A 80 -27.78 -16.79 17.59
C PRO A 80 -28.93 -16.00 16.95
N ASN A 81 -29.21 -16.27 15.67
CA ASN A 81 -30.32 -15.69 14.91
C ASN A 81 -30.34 -14.15 14.83
N THR A 82 -29.22 -13.49 15.14
CA THR A 82 -29.10 -12.03 15.09
C THR A 82 -28.02 -11.66 14.10
N ASP A 83 -28.39 -10.98 13.02
CA ASP A 83 -27.43 -10.51 12.03
C ASP A 83 -26.52 -9.44 12.63
N LEU A 84 -25.23 -9.60 12.42
CA LEU A 84 -24.23 -8.60 12.75
C LEU A 84 -24.07 -7.66 11.56
N GLN A 85 -24.38 -6.38 11.78
CA GLN A 85 -24.15 -5.31 10.82
C GLN A 85 -22.86 -4.59 11.20
N VAL A 86 -21.94 -4.48 10.25
CA VAL A 86 -20.65 -3.80 10.46
C VAL A 86 -20.45 -2.79 9.35
N LEU A 87 -20.53 -1.51 9.71
CA LEU A 87 -20.10 -0.40 8.89
C LEU A 87 -18.68 -0.02 9.32
N PHE A 88 -17.71 -0.02 8.41
CA PHE A 88 -16.30 0.15 8.78
C PHE A 88 -15.97 1.60 9.21
N GLU A 89 -16.75 2.56 8.74
CA GLU A 89 -16.67 3.98 9.10
C GLU A 89 -16.88 4.20 10.60
N ASP A 90 -17.81 3.46 11.21
CA ASP A 90 -18.07 3.48 12.66
C ASP A 90 -16.86 3.01 13.48
N HIS A 91 -15.86 2.42 12.82
CA HIS A 91 -14.64 1.87 13.41
C HIS A 91 -13.38 2.61 12.98
N GLY A 92 -13.51 3.75 12.29
CA GLY A 92 -12.41 4.64 11.92
C GLY A 92 -11.79 4.36 10.55
N VAL A 93 -12.41 3.51 9.72
CA VAL A 93 -12.06 3.46 8.30
C VAL A 93 -12.61 4.72 7.62
N PRO A 94 -11.78 5.53 6.92
CA PRO A 94 -12.26 6.75 6.30
C PRO A 94 -13.31 6.47 5.20
N GLU A 95 -14.28 7.37 5.07
CA GLU A 95 -15.15 7.40 3.89
C GLU A 95 -14.31 7.55 2.62
N GLY A 96 -14.67 6.81 1.57
CA GLY A 96 -13.92 6.79 0.30
C GLY A 96 -12.62 5.98 0.35
N ALA A 97 -12.28 5.33 1.47
CA ALA A 97 -11.22 4.33 1.49
C ALA A 97 -11.50 3.20 0.49
N THR A 98 -10.46 2.59 -0.06
CA THR A 98 -10.62 1.37 -0.86
C THR A 98 -10.36 0.16 0.04
N ILE A 99 -11.42 -0.59 0.37
CA ILE A 99 -11.27 -1.86 1.08
C ILE A 99 -10.59 -2.88 0.15
N LEU A 100 -9.48 -3.41 0.63
CA LEU A 100 -8.67 -4.38 -0.10
C LEU A 100 -9.01 -5.81 0.29
N ASP A 101 -9.15 -6.07 1.59
CA ASP A 101 -9.45 -7.39 2.10
C ASP A 101 -10.18 -7.30 3.44
N VAL A 102 -10.98 -8.33 3.73
CA VAL A 102 -11.63 -8.53 5.03
C VAL A 102 -11.50 -9.99 5.43
N VAL A 103 -10.83 -10.23 6.56
CA VAL A 103 -10.65 -11.57 7.12
C VAL A 103 -11.54 -11.71 8.36
N LEU A 104 -12.41 -12.72 8.32
CA LEU A 104 -13.33 -13.06 9.40
C LEU A 104 -12.75 -14.24 10.20
N THR A 105 -12.50 -14.06 11.48
CA THR A 105 -11.93 -15.09 12.36
C THR A 105 -12.81 -15.27 13.60
N PRO A 106 -13.60 -16.36 13.68
CA PRO A 106 -14.32 -16.67 14.90
C PRO A 106 -13.32 -17.03 16.02
N VAL A 107 -13.62 -16.58 17.23
CA VAL A 107 -12.83 -16.75 18.44
C VAL A 107 -13.74 -17.27 19.55
N GLY A 108 -13.18 -18.12 20.40
CA GLY A 108 -13.87 -18.70 21.55
C GLY A 108 -14.95 -19.71 21.12
N LEU A 109 -14.68 -20.99 21.33
CA LEU A 109 -15.68 -22.04 21.16
C LEU A 109 -16.19 -22.47 22.53
N SER A 110 -17.51 -22.53 22.68
CA SER A 110 -18.16 -23.04 23.87
C SER A 110 -18.14 -24.57 23.92
N ALA A 111 -17.83 -25.13 25.09
CA ALA A 111 -17.94 -26.57 25.31
C ALA A 111 -19.40 -27.04 25.49
N THR A 112 -20.28 -26.17 25.99
CA THR A 112 -21.68 -26.52 26.34
C THR A 112 -22.73 -25.65 25.64
N GLY A 113 -22.33 -24.59 24.95
CA GLY A 113 -23.20 -23.63 24.28
C GLY A 113 -23.13 -23.69 22.74
N PRO A 114 -23.92 -22.87 22.04
CA PRO A 114 -23.91 -22.84 20.58
C PRO A 114 -22.57 -22.31 20.08
N ASN A 115 -22.00 -22.96 19.07
CA ASN A 115 -20.78 -22.50 18.40
C ASN A 115 -21.15 -21.84 17.07
N LEU A 116 -20.86 -20.55 16.95
CA LEU A 116 -21.33 -19.72 15.85
C LEU A 116 -20.22 -19.48 14.82
N TRP A 117 -20.55 -19.69 13.54
CA TRP A 117 -19.71 -19.35 12.40
C TRP A 117 -20.28 -18.18 11.59
N PRO A 118 -19.43 -17.27 11.11
CA PRO A 118 -19.90 -16.15 10.31
C PRO A 118 -20.25 -16.60 8.88
N ALA A 119 -21.49 -16.39 8.45
CA ALA A 119 -21.90 -16.49 7.05
C ALA A 119 -22.12 -15.09 6.48
N LEU A 120 -21.30 -14.68 5.51
CA LEU A 120 -21.46 -13.38 4.86
C LEU A 120 -22.73 -13.37 3.98
N ARG A 121 -23.65 -12.45 4.26
CA ARG A 121 -24.84 -12.24 3.43
C ARG A 121 -24.51 -11.20 2.36
N THR A 122 -24.34 -11.65 1.12
CA THR A 122 -24.25 -10.77 -0.06
C THR A 122 -25.32 -11.13 -1.08
N GLN A 123 -26.00 -10.12 -1.63
CA GLN A 123 -26.94 -10.29 -2.73
C GLN A 123 -26.26 -10.21 -4.10
N ARG A 124 -24.97 -9.82 -4.15
CA ARG A 124 -24.21 -9.63 -5.38
C ARG A 124 -22.99 -10.56 -5.37
N LEU A 125 -22.94 -11.47 -6.33
CA LEU A 125 -21.80 -12.37 -6.54
C LEU A 125 -20.63 -11.68 -7.26
N HIS A 126 -20.91 -10.61 -8.01
CA HIS A 126 -19.90 -9.79 -8.70
C HIS A 126 -19.54 -8.57 -7.85
N LEU A 127 -18.63 -8.76 -6.89
CA LEU A 127 -18.05 -7.66 -6.13
C LEU A 127 -16.72 -7.26 -6.78
N ASN A 128 -16.72 -6.19 -7.57
CA ASN A 128 -15.48 -5.58 -8.07
C ASN A 128 -14.66 -4.91 -6.93
N HIS A 129 -15.32 -4.67 -5.80
CA HIS A 129 -14.78 -4.06 -4.59
C HIS A 129 -15.44 -4.71 -3.37
N VAL A 130 -14.68 -4.85 -2.28
CA VAL A 130 -15.23 -5.25 -0.99
C VAL A 130 -16.08 -4.11 -0.45
N ALA A 131 -17.29 -4.42 0.03
CA ALA A 131 -18.21 -3.42 0.55
C ALA A 131 -17.73 -2.86 1.89
N HIS A 132 -18.04 -1.59 2.15
CA HIS A 132 -17.80 -0.93 3.44
C HIS A 132 -18.77 -1.38 4.53
N HIS A 133 -19.87 -2.00 4.12
CA HIS A 133 -20.91 -2.53 4.98
C HIS A 133 -21.00 -4.04 4.79
N LEU A 134 -20.82 -4.77 5.89
CA LEU A 134 -21.02 -6.22 5.94
C LEU A 134 -22.26 -6.56 6.75
N SER A 135 -23.07 -7.46 6.20
CA SER A 135 -24.13 -8.16 6.91
C SER A 135 -23.68 -9.60 7.12
N ILE A 136 -23.47 -10.00 8.37
CA ILE A 136 -22.97 -11.32 8.73
C ILE A 136 -24.05 -12.05 9.51
N HIS A 137 -24.45 -13.23 9.04
CA HIS A 137 -25.39 -14.10 9.71
C HIS A 137 -24.65 -15.18 10.49
N PRO A 138 -24.80 -15.25 11.82
CA PRO A 138 -24.21 -16.32 12.61
C PRO A 138 -24.94 -17.64 12.37
N VAL A 139 -24.21 -18.66 11.94
CA VAL A 139 -24.70 -20.03 11.73
C VAL A 139 -24.18 -20.93 12.83
N GLU A 140 -25.08 -21.66 13.48
CA GLU A 140 -24.70 -22.63 14.51
C GLU A 140 -24.10 -23.89 13.87
N LEU A 141 -22.88 -24.25 14.28
CA LEU A 141 -22.24 -25.53 13.94
C LEU A 141 -22.29 -26.47 15.13
N LYS A 142 -23.24 -27.41 15.08
CA LYS A 142 -23.56 -28.34 16.18
C LYS A 142 -22.49 -29.40 16.46
N GLU A 143 -21.61 -29.65 15.50
CA GLU A 143 -20.60 -30.71 15.58
C GLU A 143 -19.28 -30.26 16.21
N LEU A 144 -19.12 -28.95 16.43
CA LEU A 144 -17.90 -28.40 16.99
C LEU A 144 -18.06 -28.28 18.50
N GLN A 145 -17.16 -28.88 19.26
CA GLN A 145 -17.08 -28.75 20.71
C GLN A 145 -15.91 -27.83 21.04
N GLY A 146 -16.19 -26.81 21.86
CA GLY A 146 -15.16 -25.95 22.41
C GLY A 146 -14.44 -26.58 23.61
N PHE A 147 -13.43 -25.88 24.10
CA PHE A 147 -12.58 -26.36 25.19
C PHE A 147 -12.95 -25.73 26.54
N ASP A 148 -13.61 -24.58 26.54
CA ASP A 148 -13.94 -23.84 27.76
C ASP A 148 -15.34 -23.21 27.65
N SER A 149 -16.14 -23.35 28.71
CA SER A 149 -17.48 -22.75 28.81
C SER A 149 -17.43 -21.35 29.42
N ASN A 150 -16.30 -20.97 29.98
CA ASN A 150 -16.09 -19.72 30.71
C ASN A 150 -15.21 -18.71 29.95
N ASP A 151 -14.80 -19.00 28.70
CA ASP A 151 -14.03 -18.05 27.90
C ASP A 151 -14.90 -16.80 27.61
N PRO A 152 -14.48 -15.60 28.07
CA PRO A 152 -15.25 -14.37 27.85
C PRO A 152 -15.37 -13.99 26.37
N ASN A 153 -14.60 -14.64 25.48
CA ASN A 153 -14.64 -14.43 24.05
C ASN A 153 -15.43 -15.51 23.30
N ILE A 154 -16.19 -16.38 23.99
CA ILE A 154 -17.07 -17.36 23.32
C ILE A 154 -17.92 -16.66 22.26
N ASN A 155 -17.92 -17.20 21.03
CA ASN A 155 -18.66 -16.65 19.88
C ASN A 155 -18.27 -15.21 19.50
N GLN A 156 -17.07 -14.76 19.87
CA GLN A 156 -16.54 -13.50 19.37
C GLN A 156 -16.13 -13.68 17.91
N LEU A 157 -16.33 -12.64 17.11
CA LEU A 157 -15.84 -12.54 15.76
C LEU A 157 -14.82 -11.41 15.69
N ASN A 158 -13.61 -11.74 15.29
CA ASN A 158 -12.61 -10.76 14.90
C ASN A 158 -12.69 -10.52 13.40
N ILE A 159 -12.80 -9.26 13.02
CA ILE A 159 -12.90 -8.79 11.64
C ILE A 159 -11.66 -7.94 11.39
N LEU A 160 -10.67 -8.51 10.70
CA LEU A 160 -9.52 -7.77 10.21
C LEU A 160 -9.93 -7.09 8.89
N VAL A 161 -9.86 -5.77 8.85
CA VAL A 161 -10.12 -4.98 7.64
C VAL A 161 -8.80 -4.37 7.18
N ILE A 162 -8.49 -4.53 5.90
CA ILE A 162 -7.32 -3.94 5.25
C ILE A 162 -7.82 -2.99 4.17
N TRP A 163 -7.34 -1.74 4.18
CA TRP A 163 -7.77 -0.72 3.23
C TRP A 163 -6.64 0.20 2.79
N MET A 164 -6.82 0.88 1.66
CA MET A 164 -6.03 2.06 1.31
C MET A 164 -6.85 3.30 1.67
N PRO A 165 -6.25 4.35 2.24
CA PRO A 165 -6.94 5.61 2.43
C PRO A 165 -7.42 6.18 1.07
N PRO A 166 -8.34 7.14 1.06
CA PRO A 166 -8.59 7.91 -0.16
C PRO A 166 -7.30 8.64 -0.59
N PRO A 167 -7.03 8.77 -1.90
CA PRO A 167 -5.87 9.48 -2.39
C PRO A 167 -5.94 10.95 -1.96
N SER A 168 -4.83 11.48 -1.47
CA SER A 168 -4.70 12.88 -1.04
C SER A 168 -4.45 13.83 -2.21
N GLU A 169 -3.90 13.30 -3.30
CA GLU A 169 -3.66 14.01 -4.55
C GLU A 169 -3.94 13.09 -5.76
N PRO A 170 -4.34 13.64 -6.92
CA PRO A 170 -4.72 12.83 -8.09
C PRO A 170 -3.60 11.88 -8.56
N GLU A 171 -2.33 12.24 -8.34
CA GLU A 171 -1.19 11.44 -8.74
C GLU A 171 -1.02 10.15 -7.91
N GLU A 172 -1.69 10.03 -6.75
CA GLU A 172 -1.70 8.80 -5.93
C GLU A 172 -2.68 7.74 -6.48
N GLU A 173 -3.71 8.13 -7.23
CA GLU A 173 -4.73 7.19 -7.74
C GLU A 173 -4.15 6.03 -8.57
N PRO A 174 -3.23 6.26 -9.53
CA PRO A 174 -2.62 5.16 -10.28
C PRO A 174 -1.75 4.30 -9.39
N PHE A 175 -1.13 4.87 -8.35
CA PHE A 175 -0.30 4.11 -7.42
C PHE A 175 -1.14 3.17 -6.57
N PHE A 176 -2.30 3.62 -6.08
CA PHE A 176 -3.25 2.79 -5.35
C PHE A 176 -3.85 1.71 -6.25
N SER A 177 -4.11 2.03 -7.52
CA SER A 177 -4.52 1.05 -8.52
C SER A 177 -3.47 -0.04 -8.72
N ALA A 178 -2.18 0.33 -8.78
CA ALA A 178 -1.09 -0.64 -8.85
C ALA A 178 -1.01 -1.54 -7.61
N ALA A 179 -1.13 -0.95 -6.42
CA ALA A 179 -1.10 -1.67 -5.16
C ALA A 179 -2.27 -2.66 -5.04
N LYS A 180 -3.48 -2.25 -5.45
CA LYS A 180 -4.66 -3.12 -5.51
C LYS A 180 -4.41 -4.29 -6.46
N ALA A 181 -3.97 -4.03 -7.69
CA ALA A 181 -3.68 -5.07 -8.68
C ALA A 181 -2.64 -6.09 -8.17
N PHE A 182 -1.56 -5.60 -7.55
CA PHE A 182 -0.55 -6.47 -6.95
C PHE A 182 -1.10 -7.35 -5.83
N THR A 183 -1.94 -6.78 -4.96
CA THR A 183 -2.53 -7.49 -3.81
C THR A 183 -3.41 -8.65 -4.25
N ILE A 184 -4.15 -8.50 -5.36
CA ILE A 184 -5.00 -9.58 -5.92
C ILE A 184 -4.26 -10.52 -6.87
N GLY A 185 -2.92 -10.42 -6.96
CA GLY A 185 -2.09 -11.27 -7.82
C GLY A 185 -2.07 -10.87 -9.31
N ASP A 186 -2.67 -9.74 -9.69
CA ASP A 186 -2.55 -9.16 -11.03
C ASP A 186 -1.24 -8.35 -11.14
N PHE A 187 -0.13 -9.07 -11.11
CA PHE A 187 1.22 -8.48 -11.18
C PHE A 187 1.43 -7.69 -12.47
N ARG A 188 0.89 -8.17 -13.59
CA ARG A 188 0.95 -7.46 -14.87
C ARG A 188 0.15 -6.16 -14.82
N GLY A 189 -1.07 -6.20 -14.27
CA GLY A 189 -1.94 -5.03 -14.10
C GLY A 189 -1.36 -3.97 -13.17
N SER A 190 -0.41 -4.32 -12.31
CA SER A 190 0.26 -3.36 -11.42
C SER A 190 1.31 -2.47 -12.11
N ILE A 191 1.88 -2.90 -13.25
CA ILE A 191 3.06 -2.23 -13.84
C ILE A 191 2.72 -0.87 -14.46
N ILE A 192 1.69 -0.81 -15.30
CA ILE A 192 1.32 0.44 -15.98
C ILE A 192 0.91 1.52 -14.97
N PRO A 193 0.00 1.26 -14.00
CA PRO A 193 -0.41 2.28 -13.05
C PRO A 193 0.74 2.74 -12.12
N ALA A 194 1.66 1.83 -11.74
CA ALA A 194 2.83 2.19 -10.92
C ALA A 194 3.73 3.21 -11.64
N GLN A 195 3.97 3.00 -12.94
CA GLN A 195 4.73 3.92 -13.78
C GLN A 195 4.00 5.26 -13.97
N ILE A 196 2.69 5.23 -14.23
CA ILE A 196 1.87 6.43 -14.42
C ILE A 196 1.90 7.31 -13.16
N ALA A 197 1.87 6.74 -11.95
CA ALA A 197 1.93 7.52 -10.72
C ALA A 197 3.19 8.39 -10.63
N VAL A 198 4.36 7.82 -10.96
CA VAL A 198 5.63 8.55 -10.98
C VAL A 198 5.64 9.59 -12.10
N GLU A 199 5.17 9.22 -13.30
CA GLU A 199 5.03 10.14 -14.44
C GLU A 199 4.18 11.37 -14.10
N LEU A 200 3.01 11.17 -13.50
CA LEU A 200 2.12 12.27 -13.12
C LEU A 200 2.78 13.17 -12.07
N LYS A 201 3.43 12.60 -11.06
CA LYS A 201 4.12 13.37 -10.02
C LYS A 201 5.27 14.21 -10.59
N ILE A 202 6.08 13.64 -11.48
CA ILE A 202 7.14 14.37 -12.20
C ILE A 202 6.53 15.49 -13.05
N ASN A 203 5.51 15.16 -13.85
CA ASN A 203 4.88 16.13 -14.75
C ASN A 203 4.27 17.29 -13.98
N ARG A 204 3.65 17.06 -12.82
CA ARG A 204 3.15 18.13 -11.95
C ARG A 204 4.27 19.05 -11.50
N ILE A 205 5.34 18.51 -10.91
CA ILE A 205 6.49 19.28 -10.41
C ILE A 205 7.11 20.11 -11.54
N LEU A 206 7.35 19.50 -12.70
CA LEU A 206 7.95 20.18 -13.84
C LEU A 206 7.02 21.22 -14.46
N SER A 207 5.71 20.95 -14.52
CA SER A 207 4.73 21.90 -15.04
C SER A 207 4.60 23.13 -14.15
N GLU A 208 4.60 22.94 -12.82
CA GLU A 208 4.61 24.03 -11.85
C GLU A 208 5.90 24.85 -11.95
N HIS A 209 7.06 24.19 -12.01
CA HIS A 209 8.35 24.87 -12.11
C HIS A 209 8.50 25.67 -13.41
N TYR A 210 8.29 25.03 -14.57
CA TYR A 210 8.45 25.68 -15.87
C TYR A 210 7.30 26.64 -16.21
N GLY A 211 6.14 26.48 -15.59
CA GLY A 211 5.00 27.40 -15.72
C GLY A 211 5.31 28.83 -15.28
N ARG A 212 6.38 29.03 -14.50
CA ARG A 212 6.89 30.35 -14.11
C ARG A 212 7.62 31.08 -15.25
N PHE A 213 8.11 30.33 -16.23
CA PHE A 213 8.96 30.84 -17.31
C PHE A 213 8.30 30.82 -18.70
N GLY A 214 7.12 30.20 -18.82
CA GLY A 214 6.46 30.03 -20.12
C GLY A 214 4.96 29.79 -20.01
N SER A 215 4.27 29.90 -21.14
CA SER A 215 2.83 29.64 -21.19
C SER A 215 2.53 28.16 -20.90
N LYS A 216 1.36 27.88 -20.31
CA LYS A 216 0.93 26.49 -20.04
C LYS A 216 1.01 25.59 -21.29
N ARG A 217 0.72 26.16 -22.47
CA ARG A 217 0.77 25.44 -23.75
C ARG A 217 2.20 25.07 -24.15
N ASP A 218 3.13 26.01 -24.03
CA ASP A 218 4.53 25.78 -24.42
C ASP A 218 5.20 24.80 -23.45
N VAL A 219 4.92 24.93 -22.15
CA VAL A 219 5.39 24.00 -21.12
C VAL A 219 4.86 22.60 -21.36
N ALA A 220 3.56 22.44 -21.60
CA ALA A 220 2.97 21.13 -21.91
C ALA A 220 3.57 20.51 -23.19
N SER A 221 3.77 21.31 -24.23
CA SER A 221 4.42 20.87 -25.47
C SER A 221 5.86 20.43 -25.23
N PHE A 222 6.63 21.19 -24.44
CA PHE A 222 8.01 20.85 -24.06
C PHE A 222 8.07 19.54 -23.28
N LEU A 223 7.25 19.38 -22.23
CA LEU A 223 7.26 18.19 -21.38
C LEU A 223 6.73 16.93 -22.09
N THR A 224 5.89 17.09 -23.12
CA THR A 224 5.36 15.95 -23.88
C THR A 224 6.29 15.55 -25.04
N ASN A 225 6.76 16.53 -25.82
CA ASN A 225 7.43 16.28 -27.10
C ASN A 225 8.94 16.54 -27.04
N GLY A 226 9.39 17.52 -26.26
CA GLY A 226 10.79 17.93 -26.18
C GLY A 226 11.59 17.17 -25.12
N ALA A 227 10.97 16.87 -23.99
CA ALA A 227 11.56 16.18 -22.86
C ALA A 227 10.67 15.01 -22.43
N THR A 228 10.82 13.87 -23.12
CA THR A 228 10.06 12.64 -22.78
C THR A 228 10.33 12.22 -21.33
N TYR A 229 9.44 11.40 -20.73
CA TYR A 229 9.62 10.90 -19.35
C TYR A 229 11.03 10.37 -19.07
N GLY A 230 11.62 9.61 -20.01
CA GLY A 230 12.98 9.11 -19.85
C GLY A 230 14.03 10.22 -19.73
N HIS A 231 13.87 11.34 -20.44
CA HIS A 231 14.71 12.53 -20.29
C HIS A 231 14.42 13.28 -18.98
N GLN A 232 13.14 13.39 -18.60
CA GLN A 232 12.74 14.03 -17.35
C GLN A 232 13.38 13.35 -16.15
N LEU A 233 13.26 12.01 -16.08
CA LEU A 233 13.80 11.20 -14.99
C LEU A 233 15.33 11.21 -14.95
N ARG A 234 16.00 11.11 -16.10
CA ARG A 234 17.47 10.98 -16.16
C ARG A 234 18.22 12.28 -16.04
N PHE A 235 17.65 13.38 -16.53
CA PHE A 235 18.38 14.63 -16.69
C PHE A 235 17.68 15.80 -15.99
N LEU A 236 16.41 16.06 -16.27
CA LEU A 236 15.75 17.26 -15.77
C LEU A 236 15.60 17.24 -14.25
N ILE A 237 14.96 16.20 -13.71
CA ILE A 237 14.72 16.08 -12.26
C ILE A 237 16.04 16.07 -11.48
N PRO A 238 17.04 15.23 -11.80
CA PRO A 238 18.31 15.25 -11.08
C PRO A 238 19.03 16.60 -11.14
N SER A 239 19.02 17.27 -12.30
CA SER A 239 19.70 18.56 -12.47
C SER A 239 19.01 19.66 -11.66
N LEU A 240 17.67 19.75 -11.75
CA LEU A 240 16.89 20.75 -11.01
C LEU A 240 17.00 20.53 -9.50
N LEU A 241 16.85 19.30 -9.03
CA LEU A 241 16.94 18.98 -7.61
C LEU A 241 18.35 19.23 -7.04
N LYS A 242 19.39 19.00 -7.83
CA LYS A 242 20.76 19.39 -7.46
C LYS A 242 20.91 20.90 -7.27
N LEU A 243 20.22 21.73 -8.06
CA LEU A 243 20.28 23.19 -7.93
C LEU A 243 19.69 23.69 -6.60
N VAL A 244 18.70 22.98 -6.05
CA VAL A 244 18.07 23.31 -4.76
C VAL A 244 18.68 22.53 -3.58
N GLY A 245 19.83 21.87 -3.79
CA GLY A 245 20.56 21.18 -2.73
C GLY A 245 19.92 19.87 -2.25
N ALA A 246 18.97 19.30 -2.99
CA ALA A 246 18.43 17.99 -2.67
C ALA A 246 19.48 16.88 -2.87
N PRO A 247 19.47 15.81 -2.05
CA PRO A 247 20.40 14.70 -2.20
C PRO A 247 20.16 13.98 -3.52
N GLN A 248 21.19 13.38 -4.10
CA GLN A 248 21.05 12.60 -5.31
C GLN A 248 20.16 11.37 -5.06
N MET A 249 19.24 11.08 -5.98
CA MET A 249 18.44 9.85 -5.93
C MET A 249 19.37 8.62 -5.88
N PRO A 250 19.19 7.72 -4.91
CA PRO A 250 20.01 6.52 -4.81
C PRO A 250 19.95 5.66 -6.07
N GLU A 251 21.09 5.11 -6.48
CA GLU A 251 21.24 4.36 -7.74
C GLU A 251 20.21 3.21 -7.85
N LYS A 252 19.93 2.50 -6.75
CA LYS A 252 18.91 1.44 -6.71
C LYS A 252 17.52 1.93 -7.15
N VAL A 253 17.13 3.12 -6.72
CA VAL A 253 15.84 3.74 -7.08
C VAL A 253 15.85 4.12 -8.56
N GLU A 254 16.92 4.76 -9.04
CA GLU A 254 17.05 5.12 -10.46
C GLU A 254 17.01 3.89 -11.37
N ILE A 255 17.79 2.85 -11.06
CA ILE A 255 17.78 1.57 -11.77
C ILE A 255 16.36 0.97 -11.75
N GLY A 256 15.71 0.95 -10.58
CA GLY A 256 14.36 0.43 -10.43
C GLY A 256 13.34 1.15 -11.31
N LEU A 257 13.37 2.49 -11.35
CA LEU A 257 12.46 3.30 -12.17
C LEU A 257 12.71 3.09 -13.67
N ARG A 258 13.96 2.93 -14.09
CA ARG A 258 14.30 2.58 -15.49
C ARG A 258 13.81 1.19 -15.85
N SER A 259 13.95 0.22 -14.94
CA SER A 259 13.41 -1.13 -15.10
C SER A 259 11.88 -1.10 -15.20
N LEU A 260 11.21 -0.27 -14.40
CA LEU A 260 9.75 -0.08 -14.44
C LEU A 260 9.30 0.46 -15.78
N GLN A 261 9.97 1.50 -16.30
CA GLN A 261 9.69 2.03 -17.63
C GLN A 261 9.87 0.97 -18.73
N SER A 262 10.96 0.21 -18.68
CA SER A 262 11.24 -0.88 -19.62
C SER A 262 10.17 -1.98 -19.54
N CYS A 263 9.80 -2.39 -18.33
CA CYS A 263 8.78 -3.41 -18.08
C CYS A 263 7.41 -2.95 -18.56
N ARG A 264 7.03 -1.69 -18.32
CA ARG A 264 5.79 -1.07 -18.82
C ARG A 264 5.70 -1.16 -20.35
N ASN A 265 6.79 -0.84 -21.05
CA ASN A 265 6.80 -0.91 -22.52
C ASN A 265 6.63 -2.35 -23.02
N LYS A 266 7.26 -3.32 -22.36
CA LYS A 266 7.06 -4.74 -22.67
C LYS A 266 5.64 -5.20 -22.38
N VAL A 267 5.06 -4.83 -21.24
CA VAL A 267 3.67 -5.20 -20.87
C VAL A 267 2.64 -4.61 -21.83
N GLY A 268 2.86 -3.36 -22.26
CA GLY A 268 1.97 -2.64 -23.18
C GLY A 268 2.02 -3.13 -24.63
N HIS A 269 3.18 -3.58 -25.11
CA HIS A 269 3.37 -3.98 -26.51
C HIS A 269 3.44 -5.49 -26.75
N GLN A 270 3.90 -6.27 -25.77
CA GLN A 270 4.28 -7.68 -25.95
C GLN A 270 3.45 -8.64 -25.07
N HIS A 271 2.52 -8.13 -24.26
CA HIS A 271 1.68 -8.93 -23.36
C HIS A 271 2.45 -9.91 -22.47
N LEU A 272 3.69 -9.57 -22.09
CA LEU A 272 4.51 -10.43 -21.24
C LEU A 272 3.86 -10.69 -19.89
N LYS A 273 4.04 -11.93 -19.40
CA LYS A 273 3.77 -12.29 -18.01
C LYS A 273 4.80 -11.59 -17.12
N VAL A 274 4.36 -11.14 -15.95
CA VAL A 274 5.20 -10.50 -14.94
C VAL A 274 5.12 -11.35 -13.69
N SER A 275 6.28 -11.73 -13.14
CA SER A 275 6.34 -12.47 -11.88
C SER A 275 6.03 -11.56 -10.68
N ARG A 276 5.71 -12.17 -9.55
CA ARG A 276 5.55 -11.44 -8.28
C ARG A 276 6.82 -10.66 -7.91
N ASP A 277 7.98 -11.29 -8.05
CA ASP A 277 9.26 -10.68 -7.68
C ASP A 277 9.59 -9.45 -8.54
N GLU A 278 9.36 -9.53 -9.84
CA GLU A 278 9.52 -8.40 -10.75
C GLU A 278 8.53 -7.28 -10.39
N ALA A 279 7.24 -7.60 -10.22
CA ALA A 279 6.24 -6.59 -9.84
C ALA A 279 6.52 -5.96 -8.47
N ALA A 280 7.05 -6.74 -7.52
CA ALA A 280 7.44 -6.24 -6.20
C ALA A 280 8.56 -5.21 -6.31
N GLU A 281 9.59 -5.47 -7.12
CA GLU A 281 10.64 -4.50 -7.41
C GLU A 281 10.09 -3.24 -8.10
N MET A 282 9.18 -3.41 -9.05
CA MET A 282 8.60 -2.32 -9.82
C MET A 282 7.74 -1.38 -8.96
N ILE A 283 6.91 -1.94 -8.07
CA ILE A 283 6.09 -1.16 -7.13
C ILE A 283 6.97 -0.49 -6.08
N LEU A 284 8.00 -1.18 -5.59
CA LEU A 284 8.95 -0.58 -4.66
C LEU A 284 9.70 0.59 -5.29
N ALA A 285 10.17 0.43 -6.53
CA ALA A 285 10.79 1.51 -7.28
C ALA A 285 9.86 2.71 -7.44
N ALA A 286 8.60 2.45 -7.83
CA ALA A 286 7.58 3.50 -7.93
C ALA A 286 7.35 4.19 -6.58
N LYS A 287 7.27 3.44 -5.47
CA LYS A 287 7.13 4.01 -4.11
C LYS A 287 8.26 4.96 -3.77
N PHE A 288 9.51 4.51 -3.91
CA PHE A 288 10.68 5.33 -3.58
C PHE A 288 10.83 6.52 -4.51
N GLY A 289 10.58 6.35 -5.81
CA GLY A 289 10.58 7.45 -6.77
C GLY A 289 9.53 8.50 -6.42
N TYR A 290 8.31 8.06 -6.09
CA TYR A 290 7.21 8.93 -5.69
C TYR A 290 7.54 9.68 -4.39
N GLU A 291 8.03 9.00 -3.36
CA GLU A 291 8.40 9.64 -2.09
C GLU A 291 9.55 10.63 -2.25
N TYR A 292 10.55 10.31 -3.05
CA TYR A 292 11.65 11.22 -3.35
C TYR A 292 11.13 12.52 -3.98
N LEU A 293 10.23 12.41 -4.96
CA LEU A 293 9.58 13.55 -5.60
C LEU A 293 8.65 14.30 -4.64
N ASN A 294 7.97 13.59 -3.73
CA ASN A 294 7.09 14.21 -2.74
C ASN A 294 7.86 14.98 -1.66
N ILE A 295 9.06 14.52 -1.31
CA ILE A 295 9.94 15.16 -0.32
C ILE A 295 10.65 16.36 -0.94
N TYR A 296 11.31 16.19 -2.08
CA TYR A 296 12.21 17.20 -2.64
C TYR A 296 11.61 18.01 -3.78
N GLY A 297 10.57 17.51 -4.46
CA GLY A 297 9.86 18.24 -5.52
C GLY A 297 9.32 19.61 -5.09
N PRO A 298 8.72 19.76 -3.89
CA PRO A 298 8.27 21.06 -3.40
C PRO A 298 9.35 22.12 -3.31
N LEU A 299 10.64 21.75 -3.19
CA LEU A 299 11.75 22.72 -3.18
C LEU A 299 11.91 23.44 -4.53
N LEU A 300 11.39 22.86 -5.62
CA LEU A 300 11.39 23.47 -6.96
C LEU A 300 10.16 24.36 -7.20
N THR A 301 9.11 24.18 -6.41
CA THR A 301 7.79 24.80 -6.59
C THR A 301 7.37 25.71 -5.43
N SER A 302 8.19 25.80 -4.38
CA SER A 302 8.09 26.81 -3.35
C SER A 302 8.76 28.11 -3.84
N GLU A 303 8.04 29.22 -3.78
CA GLU A 303 8.59 30.59 -3.85
C GLU A 303 8.68 31.16 -2.43
#